data_AF-A0A9P5WY60-F1
#
_entry.id   AF-A0A9P5WY60-F1
#
_cell.length_a   1.000
_cell.length_b   1.000
_cell.length_c   1.000
_cell.angle_alpha   90.00
_cell.angle_beta   90.00
_cell.angle_gamma   90.00
#
_symmetry.space_group_name_H-M   'P 1'
#
loop_
_entity.id
_entity.type
_entity.pdbx_description
1 polymer ?
#
loop_
_entity_poly.entity_id
_entity_poly.type
_entity_poly.pdbx_seq_one_letter_code
_entity_poly.pdbx_strand_id
1 'polypeptide(L)'
;MVMYPGTEDDTCFNITDIKLFIEWHAASPMKDHFQFGEYYHNFLTKAGWLLNQNLISQREQNKLFMQGFNIKFHHQLHTQLCLQDPMHPIDEPWDIGITEQAAHFLLDASGTRNVQTVPMPGQIYAKEFMY
;
A
#
# COMPACT_ATOMS: atom_id res chain seq x y z
N MET A 1 16.82 14.69 -47.28
CA MET A 1 16.39 13.54 -46.46
C MET A 1 15.89 14.13 -45.16
N VAL A 2 14.57 14.14 -44.94
CA VAL A 2 13.94 14.81 -43.78
C VAL A 2 13.88 13.78 -42.64
N MET A 3 14.63 14.02 -41.57
CA MET A 3 14.52 13.26 -40.33
C MET A 3 13.21 13.66 -39.67
N TYR A 4 12.32 12.70 -39.42
CA TYR A 4 11.12 12.92 -38.63
C TYR A 4 11.53 13.19 -37.17
N PRO A 5 11.34 14.40 -36.62
CA PRO A 5 11.41 14.64 -35.19
C PRO A 5 10.01 14.38 -34.66
N GLY A 6 9.66 13.10 -34.54
CA GLY A 6 8.28 12.70 -34.33
C GLY A 6 8.20 11.37 -33.62
N THR A 7 8.84 11.31 -32.45
CA THR A 7 8.49 10.49 -31.28
C THR A 7 9.64 10.61 -30.30
N GLU A 8 9.75 11.78 -29.66
CA GLU A 8 10.08 11.73 -28.24
C GLU A 8 8.81 11.15 -27.61
N ASP A 9 8.71 9.81 -27.56
CA ASP A 9 7.82 9.16 -26.59
C ASP A 9 8.47 9.31 -25.20
N ASP A 10 8.85 10.55 -24.87
CA ASP A 10 8.90 11.01 -23.50
C ASP A 10 7.44 11.06 -23.11
N THR A 11 6.93 9.90 -22.69
CA THR A 11 5.67 9.79 -21.98
C THR A 11 5.84 10.65 -20.72
N CYS A 12 5.64 11.96 -20.89
CA CYS A 12 5.82 12.96 -19.86
C CYS A 12 4.71 12.71 -18.84
N PHE A 13 4.95 11.83 -17.87
CA PHE A 13 4.01 11.63 -16.79
C PHE A 13 3.93 12.94 -16.03
N ASN A 14 2.83 13.67 -16.21
CA ASN A 14 2.64 14.91 -15.48
C ASN A 14 2.36 14.56 -14.01
N ILE A 15 2.73 15.46 -13.11
CA ILE A 15 2.32 15.41 -11.70
C ILE A 15 0.78 15.32 -11.59
N THR A 16 0.06 15.88 -12.56
CA THR A 16 -1.40 15.75 -12.67
C THR A 16 -1.84 14.32 -13.01
N ASP A 17 -1.12 13.62 -13.89
CA ASP A 17 -1.47 12.24 -14.28
C ASP A 17 -1.29 11.26 -13.11
N ILE A 18 -0.23 11.44 -12.32
CA ILE A 18 -0.04 10.61 -11.12
C ILE A 18 -1.10 10.92 -10.07
N LYS A 19 -1.50 12.19 -9.89
CA LYS A 19 -2.60 12.57 -8.99
C LYS A 19 -3.93 11.98 -9.45
N LEU A 20 -4.24 12.02 -10.73
CA LEU A 20 -5.45 11.41 -11.28
C LEU A 20 -5.46 9.89 -11.09
N PHE A 21 -4.30 9.24 -11.31
CA PHE A 21 -4.12 7.81 -11.05
C PHE A 21 -4.37 7.46 -9.57
N ILE A 22 -3.82 8.25 -8.66
CA ILE A 22 -4.01 8.14 -7.21
C ILE A 22 -5.49 8.32 -6.85
N GLU A 23 -6.16 9.37 -7.34
CA GLU A 23 -7.57 9.63 -7.05
C GLU A 23 -8.49 8.52 -7.56
N TRP A 24 -8.21 8.00 -8.75
CA TRP A 24 -8.96 6.89 -9.33
C TRP A 24 -8.80 5.61 -8.51
N HIS A 25 -7.59 5.32 -8.05
CA HIS A 25 -7.33 4.19 -7.15
C HIS A 25 -7.89 4.41 -5.74
N ALA A 26 -7.88 5.64 -5.21
CA ALA A 26 -8.45 5.97 -3.91
C ALA A 26 -9.98 5.76 -3.89
N ALA A 27 -10.64 6.00 -5.02
CA ALA A 27 -12.08 5.74 -5.18
C ALA A 27 -12.41 4.24 -5.15
N SER A 28 -11.48 3.36 -5.53
CA SER A 28 -11.67 1.91 -5.55
C SER A 28 -11.15 1.26 -4.26
N PRO A 29 -12.00 0.59 -3.46
CA PRO A 29 -11.52 -0.10 -2.27
C PRO A 29 -10.67 -1.32 -2.66
N MET A 30 -9.35 -1.23 -2.49
CA MET A 30 -8.45 -2.37 -2.60
C MET A 30 -8.77 -3.38 -1.50
N LYS A 31 -9.09 -4.61 -1.90
CA LYS A 31 -9.42 -5.70 -0.97
C LYS A 31 -8.44 -6.86 -1.03
N ASP A 32 -7.56 -6.87 -2.03
CA ASP A 32 -6.72 -8.02 -2.34
C ASP A 32 -5.23 -7.63 -2.41
N HIS A 33 -4.37 -8.57 -2.03
CA HIS A 33 -2.91 -8.43 -2.17
C HIS A 33 -2.49 -8.17 -3.61
N PHE A 34 -3.16 -8.79 -4.58
CA PHE A 34 -2.89 -8.58 -6.00
C PHE A 34 -3.16 -7.13 -6.42
N GLN A 35 -4.30 -6.58 -6.01
CA GLN A 35 -4.67 -5.18 -6.32
C GLN A 35 -3.70 -4.18 -5.66
N PHE A 36 -3.25 -4.48 -4.43
CA PHE A 36 -2.23 -3.69 -3.75
C PHE A 36 -0.88 -3.75 -4.48
N GLY A 37 -0.44 -4.95 -4.87
CA GLY A 37 0.81 -5.14 -5.61
C GLY A 37 0.81 -4.45 -6.98
N GLU A 38 -0.29 -4.55 -7.73
CA GLU A 38 -0.46 -3.83 -9.00
C GLU A 38 -0.39 -2.31 -8.82
N TYR A 39 -1.09 -1.78 -7.80
CA TYR A 39 -1.03 -0.37 -7.48
C TYR A 39 0.39 0.08 -7.09
N TYR A 40 1.04 -0.67 -6.20
CA TYR A 40 2.39 -0.39 -5.73
C TYR A 40 3.41 -0.34 -6.87
N HIS A 41 3.40 -1.35 -7.73
CA HIS A 41 4.32 -1.43 -8.87
C HIS A 41 4.07 -0.32 -9.89
N ASN A 42 2.80 -0.06 -10.24
CA ASN A 42 2.44 0.99 -11.19
C ASN A 42 2.75 2.38 -10.64
N PHE A 43 2.50 2.62 -9.35
CA PHE A 43 2.86 3.86 -8.68
C PHE A 43 4.37 4.06 -8.66
N LEU A 44 5.16 3.06 -8.25
CA LEU A 44 6.63 3.17 -8.22
C LEU A 44 7.22 3.42 -9.61
N THR A 45 6.66 2.81 -10.65
CA THR A 45 7.12 3.04 -12.02
C THR A 45 6.90 4.50 -12.44
N LYS A 46 5.69 5.03 -12.22
CA LYS A 46 5.35 6.43 -12.55
C LYS A 46 6.11 7.43 -11.67
N ALA A 47 6.12 7.19 -10.37
CA ALA A 47 6.73 8.06 -9.39
C ALA A 47 8.27 8.02 -9.43
N GLY A 48 8.85 6.85 -9.72
CA GLY A 48 10.29 6.68 -9.92
C GLY A 48 10.78 7.44 -11.15
N TRP A 49 9.98 7.45 -12.24
CA TRP A 49 10.27 8.29 -13.39
C TRP A 49 10.24 9.79 -13.03
N LEU A 50 9.19 10.24 -12.31
CA LEU A 50 9.07 11.62 -11.83
C LEU A 50 10.23 12.04 -10.91
N LEU A 51 10.69 11.12 -10.05
CA LEU A 51 11.81 11.35 -9.14
C LEU A 51 13.14 11.45 -9.91
N ASN A 52 13.35 10.59 -10.91
CA ASN A 52 14.53 10.64 -11.78
C ASN A 52 14.59 11.95 -12.59
N GLN A 53 13.43 12.48 -12.98
CA GLN A 53 13.30 13.77 -13.65
C GLN A 53 13.35 14.98 -12.68
N ASN A 54 13.56 14.76 -11.37
CA ASN A 54 13.51 15.80 -10.33
C ASN A 54 12.21 16.63 -10.32
N LEU A 55 11.11 16.07 -10.82
CA LEU A 55 9.81 16.72 -10.84
C LEU A 55 9.11 16.63 -9.48
N ILE A 56 9.45 15.61 -8.68
CA ILE A 56 8.97 15.43 -7.31
C ILE A 56 10.12 15.07 -6.38
N SER A 57 10.02 15.50 -5.12
CA SER A 57 10.94 15.07 -4.06
C SER A 57 10.52 13.73 -3.48
N GLN A 58 11.43 12.99 -2.84
CA GLN A 58 11.11 11.77 -2.09
C GLN A 58 9.97 11.99 -1.07
N ARG A 59 9.95 13.16 -0.41
CA ARG A 59 8.89 13.55 0.53
C ARG A 59 7.52 13.67 -0.15
N GLU A 60 7.48 14.24 -1.36
CA GLU A 60 6.25 14.37 -2.14
C GLU A 60 5.78 13.02 -2.67
N GLN A 61 6.71 12.16 -3.09
CA GLN A 61 6.42 10.79 -3.48
C GLN A 61 5.72 10.03 -2.35
N ASN A 62 6.28 10.07 -1.14
CA ASN A 62 5.71 9.41 0.03
C ASN A 62 4.30 9.95 0.36
N LYS A 63 4.12 11.28 0.28
CA LYS A 63 2.83 11.92 0.48
C LYS A 63 1.79 11.50 -0.57
N LEU A 64 2.18 11.46 -1.84
CA LEU A 64 1.33 11.02 -2.95
C LEU A 64 0.93 9.55 -2.80
N PHE A 65 1.85 8.70 -2.34
CA PHE A 65 1.57 7.29 -2.07
C PHE A 65 0.48 7.13 -1.02
N MET A 66 0.57 7.86 0.11
CA MET A 66 -0.44 7.83 1.16
C MET A 66 -1.82 8.31 0.69
N GLN A 67 -1.87 9.29 -0.22
CA GLN A 67 -3.12 9.83 -0.75
C GLN A 67 -3.87 8.85 -1.68
N GLY A 68 -3.18 7.87 -2.27
CA GLY A 68 -3.79 6.95 -3.22
C GLY A 68 -4.56 5.79 -2.60
N PHE A 69 -4.49 5.68 -1.27
CA PHE A 69 -5.23 4.68 -0.54
C PHE A 69 -6.69 5.09 -0.35
N ASN A 70 -7.58 4.11 -0.45
CA ASN A 70 -8.98 4.30 -0.06
C ASN A 70 -9.07 4.71 1.42
N ILE A 71 -10.02 5.60 1.74
CA ILE A 71 -10.22 6.14 3.10
C ILE A 71 -10.28 5.04 4.19
N LYS A 72 -10.95 3.92 3.89
CA LYS A 72 -11.05 2.80 4.85
C LYS A 72 -9.71 2.12 5.10
N PHE A 73 -8.96 1.87 4.02
CA PHE A 73 -7.64 1.26 4.09
C PHE A 73 -6.63 2.20 4.74
N HIS A 74 -6.68 3.48 4.39
CA HIS A 74 -5.86 4.53 4.97
C HIS A 74 -6.03 4.60 6.51
N HIS A 75 -7.25 4.50 7.03
CA HIS A 75 -7.47 4.50 8.48
C HIS A 75 -6.87 3.26 9.17
N GLN A 76 -7.01 2.08 8.56
CA GLN A 76 -6.42 0.84 9.09
C GLN A 76 -4.89 0.92 9.07
N LEU A 77 -4.32 1.40 7.98
CA LEU A 77 -2.88 1.56 7.79
C LEU A 77 -2.32 2.57 8.79
N HIS A 78 -2.96 3.73 8.92
CA HIS A 78 -2.58 4.73 9.92
C HIS A 78 -2.64 4.18 11.36
N THR A 79 -3.63 3.32 11.66
CA THR A 79 -3.72 2.67 12.97
C THR A 79 -2.53 1.73 13.20
N GLN A 80 -2.15 0.92 12.20
CA GLN A 80 -0.99 0.02 12.31
C GLN A 80 0.32 0.80 12.42
N LEU A 81 0.49 1.85 11.62
CA LEU A 81 1.67 2.71 11.69
C LEU A 81 1.81 3.36 13.08
N CYS A 82 0.71 3.85 13.65
CA CYS A 82 0.70 4.42 14.99
C CYS A 82 1.02 3.38 16.09
N LEU A 83 0.64 2.12 15.89
CA LEU A 83 1.04 1.02 16.79
C LEU A 83 2.54 0.69 16.69
N GLN A 84 3.12 0.86 15.50
CA GLN A 84 4.53 0.57 15.25
C GLN A 84 5.44 1.69 15.74
N ASP A 85 5.10 2.95 15.46
CA ASP A 85 5.81 4.12 15.98
C ASP A 85 4.82 5.19 16.46
N PRO A 86 4.58 5.28 17.79
CA PRO A 86 3.68 6.28 18.35
C PRO A 86 4.31 7.68 18.48
N MET A 87 5.60 7.86 18.17
CA MET A 87 6.29 9.16 18.27
C MET A 87 6.50 9.84 16.91
N HIS A 88 6.00 9.25 15.83
CA HIS A 88 6.18 9.79 14.49
C HIS A 88 5.51 11.16 14.31
N PRO A 89 6.22 12.17 13.76
CA PRO A 89 5.65 13.50 13.55
C PRO A 89 4.54 13.50 12.49
N ILE A 90 3.42 14.15 12.80
CA ILE A 90 2.22 14.25 11.95
C ILE A 90 2.52 14.91 10.58
N ASP A 91 3.52 15.79 10.53
CA ASP A 91 3.90 16.53 9.32
C ASP A 91 4.81 15.72 8.37
N GLU A 92 5.39 14.62 8.86
CA GLU A 92 6.34 13.81 8.10
C GLU A 92 5.62 12.65 7.43
N PRO A 93 5.60 12.59 6.08
CA PRO A 93 4.98 11.48 5.38
C PRO A 93 5.77 10.20 5.65
N TRP A 94 5.05 9.10 5.88
CA TRP A 94 5.64 7.81 6.17
C TRP A 94 6.41 7.27 4.96
N ASP A 95 7.51 6.58 5.24
CA ASP A 95 8.28 5.94 4.19
C ASP A 95 7.45 4.87 3.46
N ILE A 96 7.65 4.76 2.16
CA ILE A 96 6.93 3.80 1.31
C ILE A 96 7.21 2.36 1.75
N GLY A 97 8.43 2.06 2.19
CA GLY A 97 8.79 0.72 2.69
C GLY A 97 8.06 0.36 3.98
N ILE A 98 7.98 1.29 4.93
CA ILE A 98 7.23 1.07 6.18
C ILE A 98 5.73 0.91 5.89
N THR A 99 5.21 1.74 4.98
CA THR A 99 3.80 1.71 4.55
C THR A 99 3.46 0.40 3.84
N GLU A 100 4.36 -0.11 2.99
CA GLU A 100 4.22 -1.39 2.28
C GLU A 100 4.21 -2.57 3.26
N GLN A 101 5.15 -2.59 4.21
CA GLN A 101 5.19 -3.63 5.23
C GLN A 101 3.92 -3.64 6.11
N ALA A 102 3.44 -2.46 6.51
CA ALA A 102 2.18 -2.33 7.26
C ALA A 102 0.96 -2.75 6.43
N ALA A 103 0.94 -2.43 5.14
CA ALA A 103 -0.12 -2.84 4.21
C ALA A 103 -0.17 -4.37 4.05
N HIS A 104 0.98 -5.02 3.85
CA HIS A 104 1.07 -6.48 3.82
C HIS A 104 0.55 -7.10 5.12
N PHE A 105 0.96 -6.58 6.27
CA PHE A 105 0.47 -7.07 7.56
C PHE A 105 -1.05 -6.95 7.69
N LEU A 106 -1.64 -5.84 7.25
CA LEU A 106 -3.10 -5.64 7.26
C LEU A 106 -3.83 -6.62 6.34
N LEU A 107 -3.29 -6.84 5.15
CA LEU A 107 -3.89 -7.73 4.17
C LEU A 107 -3.79 -9.20 4.64
N ASP A 108 -2.66 -9.62 5.23
CA ASP A 108 -2.50 -10.92 5.90
C ASP A 108 -3.45 -11.09 7.09
N ALA A 109 -3.58 -10.06 7.93
CA ALA A 109 -4.52 -10.05 9.06
C ALA A 109 -5.99 -10.17 8.60
N SER A 110 -6.31 -9.65 7.42
CA SER A 110 -7.66 -9.74 6.84
C SER A 110 -7.97 -11.13 6.25
N GLY A 111 -6.95 -11.82 5.72
CA GLY A 111 -7.05 -13.21 5.24
C GLY A 111 -7.09 -14.25 6.38
N THR A 112 -6.52 -13.91 7.54
CA THR A 112 -6.48 -14.77 8.74
C THR A 112 -7.69 -14.61 9.66
N ARG A 113 -8.81 -14.08 9.16
CA ARG A 113 -10.12 -14.20 9.82
C ARG A 113 -10.73 -15.61 9.67
N ASN A 114 -9.90 -16.64 9.55
CA ASN A 114 -10.24 -17.95 10.07
C ASN A 114 -9.79 -17.97 11.52
N VAL A 115 -10.76 -17.86 12.43
CA VAL A 115 -10.60 -18.17 13.84
C VAL A 115 -10.12 -19.63 13.94
N GLN A 116 -8.81 -19.85 13.86
CA GLN A 116 -8.21 -20.98 14.52
C GLN A 116 -8.42 -20.72 16.01
N THR A 117 -9.54 -21.21 16.50
CA THR A 117 -9.68 -21.61 17.88
C THR A 117 -8.47 -22.50 18.16
N VAL A 118 -7.44 -21.92 18.75
CA VAL A 118 -6.32 -22.67 19.30
C VAL A 118 -6.96 -23.56 20.36
N PRO A 119 -7.04 -24.91 20.21
CA PRO A 119 -7.33 -25.73 21.35
C PRO A 119 -6.17 -25.51 22.32
N MET A 120 -6.46 -24.90 23.47
CA MET A 120 -5.48 -24.69 24.53
C MET A 120 -4.73 -26.01 24.80
N PRO A 121 -3.40 -25.99 24.96
CA PRO A 121 -2.64 -27.19 25.26
C PRO A 121 -2.96 -27.61 26.70
N GLY A 122 -4.00 -28.43 26.87
CA GLY A 122 -4.44 -28.84 28.21
C GLY A 122 -5.75 -29.61 28.32
N GLN A 123 -6.48 -29.90 27.23
CA GLN A 123 -7.67 -30.75 27.31
C GLN A 123 -7.59 -31.94 26.34
N ILE A 124 -6.61 -32.82 26.59
CA ILE A 124 -6.91 -34.25 26.51
C ILE A 124 -7.59 -34.61 27.84
N TYR A 125 -8.40 -35.67 27.87
CA TYR A 125 -9.17 -36.21 29.00
C TYR A 125 -10.60 -35.64 29.16
N ALA A 126 -11.55 -36.29 28.49
CA ALA A 126 -12.42 -37.27 29.15
C ALA A 126 -13.70 -37.51 28.33
N LYS A 127 -13.79 -38.69 27.70
CA LYS A 127 -14.83 -39.72 27.93
C LYS A 127 -14.97 -40.66 26.73
N GLU A 128 -13.97 -41.51 26.55
CA GLU A 128 -14.14 -42.77 25.84
C GLU A 128 -13.83 -43.92 26.82
N PHE A 129 -14.66 -44.02 27.85
CA PHE A 129 -14.87 -45.16 28.75
C PHE A 129 -16.26 -44.88 29.37
N MET A 130 -17.27 -45.73 29.34
CA MET A 130 -17.29 -47.19 29.46
C MET A 130 -18.72 -47.69 29.12
N TYR A 131 -18.78 -48.86 28.48
CA TYR A 131 -19.91 -49.80 28.30
C TYR A 131 -21.15 -49.39 27.50
#